data_AF-A0A950ECZ4-F1
#
_entry.id   AF-A0A950ECZ4-F1
#
_cell.length_a   1.000
_cell.length_b   1.000
_cell.length_c   1.000
_cell.angle_alpha   90.00
_cell.angle_beta   90.00
_cell.angle_gamma   90.00
#
_symmetry.space_group_name_H-M   'P 1'
#
loop_
_entity.id
_entity.type
_entity.pdbx_description
1 polymer ?
#
loop_
_entity_poly.entity_id
_entity_poly.type
_entity_poly.pdbx_seq_one_letter_code
_entity_poly.pdbx_strand_id
1 'polypeptide(L)'
;MPTEESKPAPLEKPVAPEAPPKPTARPAPRRRRRLLLLGIVVAALVLAIGVPQILRALNTVSTDDAYVNSYVTFVAPRVSGQVARVLVDDNYRVKKGDVLVELDPEPF
;
A
#
# COMPACT_ATOMS: atom_id res chain seq x y z
N MET A 1 17.67 20.39 107.93
CA MET A 1 19.14 20.20 107.80
C MET A 1 19.39 18.79 107.32
N PRO A 2 20.35 18.62 106.41
CA PRO A 2 20.17 18.21 105.01
C PRO A 2 20.78 16.81 104.79
N THR A 3 20.77 16.17 103.62
CA THR A 3 21.58 16.45 102.40
C THR A 3 21.09 15.42 101.36
N GLU A 4 20.62 15.81 100.15
CA GLU A 4 21.40 15.96 98.89
C GLU A 4 22.28 14.71 98.64
N GLU A 5 22.27 14.00 97.51
CA GLU A 5 22.54 14.37 96.11
C GLU A 5 22.64 12.98 95.42
N SER A 6 22.14 12.69 94.23
CA SER A 6 22.84 12.99 92.98
C SER A 6 22.20 12.13 91.89
N LYS A 7 21.81 12.77 90.79
CA LYS A 7 21.42 12.12 89.54
C LYS A 7 22.68 11.88 88.70
N PRO A 8 22.73 10.76 87.98
CA PRO A 8 23.19 10.84 86.59
C PRO A 8 22.27 10.04 85.64
N ALA A 9 22.04 10.59 84.45
CA ALA A 9 21.68 9.82 83.25
C ALA A 9 22.95 9.08 82.72
N PRO A 10 22.95 8.31 81.60
CA PRO A 10 21.89 7.76 80.73
C PRO A 10 22.10 6.25 80.39
N LEU A 11 21.41 5.73 79.33
CA LEU A 11 21.61 4.46 78.57
C LEU A 11 20.66 3.32 79.01
N GLU A 12 19.92 2.58 78.18
CA GLU A 12 19.89 2.41 76.71
C GLU A 12 18.61 1.61 76.32
N LYS A 13 18.05 1.95 75.16
CA LYS A 13 17.11 1.17 74.33
C LYS A 13 17.71 -0.23 74.03
N PRO A 14 16.98 -1.31 73.61
CA PRO A 14 16.14 -1.25 72.41
C PRO A 14 14.94 -2.20 72.27
N VAL A 15 13.96 -1.66 71.53
CA VAL A 15 13.03 -2.38 70.65
C VAL A 15 13.82 -3.38 69.80
N ALA A 16 13.60 -4.67 70.02
CA ALA A 16 14.12 -5.73 69.17
C ALA A 16 13.16 -5.97 67.98
N PRO A 17 13.71 -6.28 66.79
CA PRO A 17 13.33 -5.59 65.56
C PRO A 17 12.16 -6.20 64.79
N GLU A 18 11.34 -5.30 64.26
CA GLU A 18 10.42 -5.53 63.15
C GLU A 18 11.17 -6.18 61.98
N ALA A 19 10.59 -7.26 61.44
CA ALA A 19 11.13 -7.96 60.29
C ALA A 19 11.36 -6.98 59.13
N PRO A 20 12.53 -7.01 58.45
CA PRO A 20 12.78 -6.09 57.37
C PRO A 20 11.77 -6.32 56.23
N PRO A 21 11.10 -5.28 55.72
CA PRO A 21 10.32 -5.41 54.49
C PRO A 21 11.28 -5.75 53.34
N LYS A 22 10.98 -6.85 52.64
CA LYS A 22 11.75 -7.32 51.49
C LYS A 22 11.85 -6.20 50.43
N PRO A 23 13.06 -5.87 49.94
CA PRO A 23 13.21 -4.89 48.86
C PRO A 23 12.50 -5.38 47.59
N THR A 24 11.55 -4.60 47.08
CA THR A 24 10.91 -4.83 45.78
C THR A 24 11.94 -4.75 44.66
N ALA A 25 12.09 -5.85 43.92
CA ALA A 25 13.11 -6.02 42.88
C ALA A 25 13.02 -4.96 41.78
N ARG A 26 14.14 -4.26 41.54
CA ARG A 26 14.31 -3.30 40.44
C ARG A 26 14.30 -4.07 39.11
N PRO A 27 13.47 -3.70 38.11
CA PRO A 27 13.40 -4.46 36.86
C PRO A 27 14.74 -4.35 36.11
N ALA A 28 15.28 -5.51 35.75
CA ALA A 28 16.61 -5.71 35.16
C ALA A 28 16.80 -5.02 33.78
N PRO A 29 18.06 -4.69 33.38
CA PRO A 29 18.41 -4.01 32.12
C PRO A 29 17.92 -4.71 30.84
N ARG A 30 17.58 -6.00 30.94
CA ARG A 30 16.99 -6.81 29.86
C ARG A 30 15.63 -6.28 29.40
N ARG A 31 14.78 -5.74 30.30
CA ARG A 31 13.46 -5.18 29.92
C ARG A 31 13.63 -3.91 29.09
N ARG A 32 14.55 -3.02 29.47
CA ARG A 32 14.87 -1.80 28.73
C ARG A 32 15.44 -2.12 27.34
N ARG A 33 16.33 -3.11 27.25
CA ARG A 33 16.89 -3.57 25.97
C ARG A 33 15.81 -4.16 25.04
N ARG A 34 14.87 -4.96 25.57
CA ARG A 34 13.74 -5.49 24.81
C ARG A 34 12.80 -4.38 24.31
N LEU A 35 12.51 -3.38 25.14
CA LEU A 35 11.70 -2.23 24.74
C LEU A 35 12.39 -1.38 23.67
N LEU A 36 13.70 -1.18 23.77
CA LEU A 36 14.49 -0.51 22.73
C LEU A 36 14.47 -1.30 21.41
N LEU A 37 14.67 -2.61 21.45
CA LEU A 37 14.60 -3.46 20.25
C LEU A 37 13.20 -3.42 19.63
N LEU A 38 12.15 -3.49 20.44
CA LEU A 38 10.77 -3.35 19.96
C LEU A 38 10.54 -1.99 19.30
N GLY A 39 11.03 -0.91 19.91
CA GLY A 39 10.95 0.43 19.33
C GLY A 39 11.67 0.55 17.99
N ILE A 40 12.86 -0.06 17.86
CA ILE A 40 13.61 -0.10 16.58
C ILE A 40 12.83 -0.89 15.52
N VAL A 41 12.28 -2.06 15.87
CA VAL A 41 11.50 -2.88 14.95
C VAL A 41 10.26 -2.13 14.47
N VAL A 42 9.53 -1.48 15.37
CA VAL A 42 8.36 -0.67 15.02
C VAL A 42 8.76 0.51 14.12
N ALA A 43 9.82 1.24 14.46
CA ALA A 43 10.31 2.35 13.63
C ALA A 43 10.73 1.87 12.23
N ALA A 44 11.44 0.75 12.15
CA ALA A 44 11.83 0.14 10.88
C ALA A 44 10.61 -0.27 10.05
N LEU A 45 9.57 -0.82 10.68
CA LEU A 45 8.33 -1.19 9.99
C LEU A 45 7.60 0.04 9.44
N VAL A 46 7.50 1.11 10.23
CA VAL A 46 6.90 2.38 9.80
C VAL A 46 7.68 2.98 8.63
N LEU A 47 9.02 2.97 8.69
CA LEU A 47 9.86 3.45 7.59
C LEU A 47 9.72 2.59 6.33
N ALA A 48 9.73 1.26 6.48
CA ALA A 48 9.62 0.33 5.36
C ALA A 48 8.29 0.45 4.61
N ILE A 49 7.20 0.77 5.31
CA ILE A 49 5.88 0.95 4.70
C ILE A 49 5.68 2.40 4.24
N GLY A 50 6.04 3.38 5.08
CA GLY A 50 5.76 4.79 4.84
C GLY A 50 6.60 5.39 3.71
N VAL A 51 7.90 5.08 3.64
CA VAL A 51 8.80 5.67 2.64
C VAL A 51 8.34 5.33 1.20
N PRO A 52 8.06 4.06 0.84
CA PRO A 52 7.57 3.74 -0.51
C PRO A 52 6.24 4.42 -0.86
N GLN A 53 5.33 4.55 0.11
CA GLN A 53 4.03 5.20 -0.12
C GLN A 53 4.20 6.69 -0.41
N ILE A 54 5.07 7.37 0.35
CA ILE A 54 5.39 8.79 0.11
C ILE A 54 6.07 8.97 -1.25
N LEU A 55 7.03 8.11 -1.60
CA LEU A 55 7.70 8.18 -2.91
C LEU A 55 6.72 7.96 -4.07
N ARG A 56 5.76 7.04 -3.94
CA ARG A 56 4.71 6.82 -4.94
C ARG A 56 3.80 8.04 -5.06
N ALA A 57 3.34 8.59 -3.94
CA ALA A 57 2.48 9.77 -3.93
C ALA A 57 3.15 11.01 -4.55
N LEU A 58 4.47 11.16 -4.39
CA LEU A 58 5.21 12.28 -4.96
C LEU A 58 5.57 12.09 -6.44
N ASN A 59 5.81 10.85 -6.89
CA ASN A 59 6.30 10.57 -8.25
C ASN A 59 5.24 10.07 -9.22
N THR A 60 4.05 9.69 -8.75
CA THR A 60 2.99 9.12 -9.58
C THR A 60 1.76 10.00 -9.51
N VAL A 61 1.33 10.50 -10.68
CA VAL A 61 0.07 11.24 -10.83
C VAL A 61 -1.00 10.24 -11.28
N SER A 62 -1.97 9.98 -10.41
CA SER A 62 -3.19 9.24 -10.74
C SER A 62 -4.37 10.20 -10.71
N THR A 63 -5.20 10.16 -11.75
CA THR A 63 -6.47 10.90 -11.79
C THR A 63 -7.56 9.97 -12.26
N ASP A 64 -8.71 10.00 -11.58
CA ASP A 64 -9.91 9.26 -12.01
C ASP A 64 -10.66 10.01 -13.12
N ASP A 65 -10.45 11.33 -13.23
CA ASP A 65 -11.04 12.20 -14.24
C ASP A 65 -10.06 12.46 -15.39
N ALA A 66 -9.67 11.39 -16.09
CA ALA A 66 -8.87 11.50 -17.31
C ALA A 66 -9.79 11.49 -18.55
N TYR A 67 -10.08 12.67 -19.09
CA TYR A 67 -10.77 12.78 -20.39
C TYR A 67 -9.76 12.95 -21.52
N VAL A 68 -9.80 12.06 -22.50
CA VAL A 68 -9.04 12.18 -23.76
C VAL A 68 -9.98 12.58 -24.89
N ASN A 69 -9.71 13.72 -25.52
CA ASN A 69 -10.38 14.15 -26.74
C ASN A 69 -9.45 13.84 -27.92
N SER A 70 -9.86 12.94 -28.81
CA SER A 70 -9.09 12.59 -30.01
C SER A 70 -9.97 12.65 -31.25
N TYR A 71 -9.34 13.02 -32.38
CA TYR A 71 -9.98 12.95 -33.68
C TYR A 71 -9.89 11.51 -34.18
N VAL A 72 -11.02 10.82 -34.23
CA VAL A 72 -11.11 9.46 -34.78
C VAL A 72 -11.50 9.56 -36.25
N THR A 73 -10.60 9.17 -37.14
CA THR A 73 -10.90 9.02 -38.57
C THR A 73 -11.09 7.54 -38.88
N PHE A 74 -12.28 7.19 -39.36
CA PHE A 74 -12.55 5.84 -39.83
C PHE A 74 -11.88 5.62 -41.20
N VAL A 75 -10.97 4.65 -41.26
CA VAL A 75 -10.39 4.18 -42.52
C VAL A 75 -11.09 2.88 -42.90
N ALA A 76 -11.93 2.92 -43.94
CA ALA A 76 -12.50 1.71 -44.49
C ALA A 76 -11.39 0.90 -45.19
N PRO A 77 -11.29 -0.41 -44.97
CA PRO A 77 -10.40 -1.25 -45.77
C PRO A 77 -10.85 -1.18 -47.22
N ARG A 78 -9.95 -0.81 -48.14
CA ARG A 78 -10.19 -0.96 -49.57
C ARG A 78 -10.18 -2.45 -49.89
N VAL A 79 -11.36 -3.04 -50.14
CA VAL A 79 -11.48 -4.45 -50.54
C VAL A 79 -11.18 -4.58 -52.03
N SER A 80 -10.50 -5.66 -52.40
CA SER A 80 -9.99 -5.97 -53.76
C SER A 80 -11.08 -6.30 -54.79
N GLY A 81 -12.27 -5.73 -54.67
CA GLY A 81 -13.42 -6.13 -55.47
C GLY A 81 -14.51 -5.09 -55.44
N GLN A 82 -14.23 -3.90 -55.96
CA GLN A 82 -15.28 -2.96 -56.31
C GLN A 82 -16.08 -3.56 -57.47
N VAL A 83 -17.41 -3.52 -57.39
CA VAL A 83 -18.28 -4.00 -58.47
C VAL A 83 -18.09 -3.09 -59.68
N ALA A 84 -17.49 -3.62 -60.75
CA ALA A 84 -17.35 -2.90 -62.00
C ALA A 84 -18.66 -2.93 -62.78
N ARG A 85 -19.28 -4.12 -62.88
CA ARG A 85 -20.54 -4.32 -63.63
C ARG A 85 -21.39 -5.42 -63.01
N VAL A 86 -22.71 -5.23 -63.08
CA VAL A 86 -23.71 -6.26 -62.80
C VAL A 86 -24.29 -6.70 -64.14
N LEU A 87 -24.26 -8.00 -64.42
CA LEU A 87 -24.61 -8.58 -65.72
C LEU A 87 -26.04 -9.16 -65.74
N VAL A 88 -26.82 -8.90 -64.70
CA VAL A 88 -28.16 -9.46 -64.51
C VAL A 88 -29.14 -8.42 -63.99
N ASP A 89 -30.40 -8.56 -64.40
CA ASP A 89 -31.54 -7.74 -63.96
C ASP A 89 -32.44 -8.51 -62.99
N ASP A 90 -33.45 -7.84 -62.45
CA ASP A 90 -34.40 -8.43 -61.52
C ASP A 90 -35.18 -9.60 -62.14
N ASN A 91 -35.34 -10.67 -61.37
CA ASN A 91 -35.99 -11.92 -61.77
C ASN A 91 -35.33 -12.64 -62.97
N TYR A 92 -34.08 -12.29 -63.30
CA TYR A 92 -33.36 -12.94 -64.38
C TYR A 92 -33.05 -14.41 -64.04
N ARG A 93 -33.39 -15.33 -64.95
CA ARG A 93 -33.26 -16.78 -64.75
C ARG A 93 -31.83 -17.22 -65.10
N VAL A 94 -31.04 -17.53 -64.08
CA VAL A 94 -29.61 -17.92 -64.25
C VAL A 94 -29.40 -19.44 -64.17
N LYS A 95 -28.33 -19.92 -64.80
CA LYS A 95 -27.87 -21.31 -64.79
C LYS A 95 -26.52 -21.41 -64.07
N LYS A 96 -26.14 -22.62 -63.68
CA LYS A 96 -24.85 -22.87 -63.02
C LYS A 96 -23.70 -22.51 -63.97
N GLY A 97 -22.84 -21.59 -63.53
CA GLY A 97 -21.67 -21.13 -64.28
C GLY A 97 -21.82 -19.74 -64.89
N ASP A 98 -23.01 -19.14 -64.82
CA ASP A 98 -23.22 -17.79 -65.33
C ASP A 98 -22.51 -16.75 -64.45
N VAL A 99 -21.82 -15.80 -65.09
CA VAL A 99 -21.17 -14.68 -64.41
C VAL A 99 -22.21 -13.61 -64.11
N LEU A 100 -22.40 -13.31 -62.83
CA LEU A 100 -23.42 -12.36 -62.37
C LEU A 100 -22.85 -10.96 -62.14
N VAL A 101 -21.62 -10.90 -61.65
CA VAL A 101 -20.95 -9.68 -61.24
C VAL A 101 -19.50 -9.74 -61.69
N GLU A 102 -19.02 -8.65 -62.28
CA GLU A 102 -17.63 -8.45 -62.62
C GLU A 102 -17.01 -7.51 -61.59
N LEU A 103 -15.91 -7.96 -60.96
CA LEU A 103 -15.14 -7.18 -60.01
C LEU A 103 -14.00 -6.50 -60.75
N ASP A 104 -13.75 -5.24 -60.39
CA ASP A 104 -12.63 -4.46 -60.96
C ASP A 104 -11.28 -5.13 -60.59
N PRO A 105 -10.47 -5.52 -61.59
CA PRO A 105 -9.18 -6.15 -61.34
C PRO A 105 -8.08 -5.15 -60.95
N GLU A 106 -8.27 -3.83 -61.12
CA GLU A 106 -7.23 -2.83 -60.86
C GLU A 106 -7.20 -2.42 -59.37
N PRO A 107 -6.15 -2.74 -58.60
CA PRO A 107 -6.05 -2.41 -57.19
C PRO A 107 -5.20 -1.17 -56.94
N PHE A 108 -5.15 -0.15 -57.81
CA PHE A 108 -4.36 1.07 -57.53
C PHE A 108 -4.67 2.25 -58.45
#